data_AF-A0A7K0SDH6-F1
#
_entry.id   AF-A0A7K0SDH6-F1
#
_cell.length_a   1.000
_cell.length_b   1.000
_cell.length_c   1.000
_cell.angle_alpha   90.00
_cell.angle_beta   90.00
_cell.angle_gamma   90.00
#
_symmetry.space_group_name_H-M   'P 1'
#
loop_
_entity.id
_entity.type
_entity.pdbx_description
1 polymer ?
#
loop_
_entity_poly.entity_id
_entity_poly.type
_entity_poly.pdbx_seq_one_letter_code
_entity_poly.pdbx_strand_id
1 'polypeptide(L)'
;MSTRSIVWFRRDLRISDHPALVAALSESDEIVPVFIIDSKLIERTGSNGLAYLAQSLQHLDASLDKKLQVIAGQPIDVLKKLQEKYNAQSVHISAEYEPVSAAQDVEIEKSGIKLVRTGSAYAVAPGRVLKPSDQTPYRVYTPFYRAWLTHGWRKPEQKPKSIAVVTPDSDSRQFPDWKVPTGVSITEAGEAAANERFKHFQKNGLDNYDEARNLAGIDGTSKMSAHLTWGEIHPRTLLAPLGQSKAHEVFRKEIAWREFYADVLFNNPHTETDYYAPQFAKMRYDKPGK
;
A
#
# COMPACT_ATOMS: atom_id res chain seq x y z
N MET A 1 14.24 2.99 30.94
CA MET A 1 13.38 2.03 30.21
C MET A 1 13.59 2.29 28.72
N SER A 2 13.62 1.27 27.87
CA SER A 2 13.71 1.50 26.42
C SER A 2 12.50 2.27 25.92
N THR A 3 12.73 3.18 24.97
CA THR A 3 11.67 3.87 24.25
C THR A 3 11.09 2.95 23.18
N ARG A 4 9.77 3.02 22.95
CA ARG A 4 9.08 2.12 22.03
C ARG A 4 8.06 2.84 21.18
N SER A 5 7.99 2.45 19.92
CA SER A 5 6.99 2.94 18.98
C SER A 5 6.24 1.79 18.34
N ILE A 6 4.93 1.94 18.18
CA ILE A 6 4.14 0.99 17.40
C ILE A 6 4.36 1.28 15.93
N VAL A 7 4.64 0.24 15.13
CA VAL A 7 4.57 0.32 13.66
C VAL A 7 3.33 -0.44 13.24
N TRP A 8 2.31 0.30 12.81
CA TRP A 8 1.06 -0.30 12.38
C TRP A 8 1.07 -0.49 10.87
N PHE A 9 1.33 -1.73 10.45
CA PHE A 9 1.29 -2.15 9.06
C PHE A 9 -0.14 -2.25 8.57
N ARG A 10 -0.37 -1.77 7.35
CA ARG A 10 -1.67 -1.76 6.66
C ARG A 10 -1.49 -2.19 5.22
N ARG A 11 -1.28 -1.25 4.31
CA ARG A 11 -1.03 -1.49 2.88
C ARG A 11 0.44 -1.26 2.52
N ASP A 12 1.32 -1.69 3.41
CA ASP A 12 2.76 -1.51 3.37
C ASP A 12 3.49 -2.75 3.93
N LEU A 13 3.03 -3.95 3.56
CA LEU A 13 3.49 -5.25 4.07
C LEU A 13 4.89 -5.65 3.58
N ARG A 14 5.88 -4.82 3.90
CA ARG A 14 7.31 -4.98 3.55
C ARG A 14 8.20 -4.34 4.61
N ILE A 15 9.50 -4.58 4.55
CA ILE A 15 10.48 -3.87 5.39
C ILE A 15 11.49 -3.03 4.61
N SER A 16 11.53 -3.16 3.27
CA SER A 16 12.35 -2.28 2.40
C SER A 16 11.55 -1.08 1.89
N ASP A 17 12.21 0.03 1.55
CA ASP A 17 11.57 1.29 1.13
C ASP A 17 10.38 1.68 2.03
N HIS A 18 10.53 1.60 3.35
CA HIS A 18 9.43 1.82 4.30
C HIS A 18 9.72 3.01 5.23
N PRO A 19 9.35 4.25 4.83
CA PRO A 19 9.65 5.46 5.60
C PRO A 19 9.09 5.47 7.03
N ALA A 20 7.87 4.95 7.26
CA ALA A 20 7.30 4.93 8.62
C ALA A 20 8.03 3.97 9.57
N LEU A 21 8.49 2.82 9.07
CA LEU A 21 9.34 1.89 9.82
C LEU A 21 10.69 2.55 10.18
N VAL A 22 11.32 3.22 9.23
CA VAL A 22 12.58 3.94 9.47
C VAL A 22 12.39 5.07 10.48
N ALA A 23 11.30 5.84 10.37
CA ALA A 23 10.98 6.90 11.32
C ALA A 23 10.78 6.33 12.74
N ALA A 24 10.04 5.22 12.89
CA ALA A 24 9.84 4.57 14.18
C ALA A 24 11.17 4.10 14.80
N LEU A 25 12.04 3.46 14.01
CA LEU A 25 13.37 3.01 14.44
C LEU A 25 14.31 4.17 14.79
N SER A 26 14.06 5.38 14.27
CA SER A 26 14.84 6.57 14.61
C SER A 26 14.39 7.26 15.91
N GLU A 27 13.16 7.00 16.36
CA GLU A 27 12.56 7.60 17.56
C GLU A 27 12.48 6.62 18.75
N SER A 28 12.77 5.34 18.53
CA SER A 28 12.63 4.29 19.55
C SER A 28 13.75 3.26 19.51
N ASP A 29 14.06 2.67 20.67
CA ASP A 29 15.03 1.57 20.77
C ASP A 29 14.47 0.25 20.23
N GLU A 30 13.17 0.02 20.40
CA GLU A 30 12.44 -1.16 19.91
C GLU A 30 11.10 -0.76 19.30
N ILE A 31 10.68 -1.48 18.26
CA ILE A 31 9.34 -1.31 17.70
C ILE A 31 8.37 -2.41 18.16
N VAL A 32 7.10 -2.05 18.14
CA VAL A 32 5.95 -2.92 18.36
C VAL A 32 5.20 -3.07 17.03
N PRO A 33 5.59 -4.01 16.15
CA PRO A 33 4.97 -4.18 14.85
C PRO A 33 3.61 -4.85 15.00
N VAL A 34 2.58 -4.29 14.38
CA VAL A 34 1.23 -4.82 14.45
C VAL A 34 0.53 -4.72 13.10
N PHE A 35 -0.25 -5.74 12.77
CA PHE A 35 -1.31 -5.70 11.77
C PHE A 35 -2.65 -5.94 12.47
N ILE A 36 -3.64 -5.10 12.19
CA ILE A 36 -4.95 -5.16 12.83
C ILE A 36 -5.98 -5.66 11.81
N ILE A 37 -6.66 -6.76 12.15
CA ILE A 37 -7.76 -7.30 11.35
C ILE A 37 -9.06 -6.71 11.91
N ASP A 38 -9.63 -5.73 11.21
CA ASP A 38 -10.95 -5.20 11.53
C ASP A 38 -12.03 -5.76 10.58
N SER A 39 -13.31 -5.55 10.94
CA SER A 39 -14.42 -6.06 10.14
C SER A 39 -14.50 -5.41 8.75
N LYS A 40 -14.12 -4.13 8.63
CA LYS A 40 -14.17 -3.38 7.36
C LYS A 40 -13.18 -3.95 6.35
N LEU A 41 -11.99 -4.37 6.80
CA LEU A 41 -11.01 -5.07 5.99
C LEU A 41 -11.59 -6.36 5.42
N ILE A 42 -12.26 -7.17 6.25
CA ILE A 42 -12.86 -8.44 5.82
C ILE A 42 -14.00 -8.18 4.83
N GLU A 43 -14.91 -7.26 5.14
CA GLU A 43 -16.08 -6.93 4.30
C GLU A 43 -15.68 -6.44 2.90
N ARG A 44 -14.59 -5.65 2.81
CA ARG A 44 -14.11 -5.08 1.54
C ARG A 44 -13.22 -6.03 0.74
N THR A 45 -12.72 -7.10 1.35
CA THR A 45 -11.75 -7.98 0.73
C THR A 45 -12.39 -9.31 0.34
N GLY A 46 -12.44 -9.61 -0.97
CA GLY A 46 -12.89 -10.90 -1.45
C GLY A 46 -11.99 -12.06 -0.99
N SER A 47 -12.51 -13.30 -1.06
CA SER A 47 -11.83 -14.51 -0.56
C SER A 47 -10.39 -14.68 -1.09
N ASN A 48 -10.15 -14.40 -2.37
CA ASN A 48 -8.80 -14.46 -2.96
C ASN A 48 -7.85 -13.44 -2.31
N GLY A 49 -8.34 -12.22 -2.04
CA GLY A 49 -7.57 -11.17 -1.39
C GLY A 49 -7.28 -11.50 0.07
N LEU A 50 -8.23 -12.11 0.78
CA LEU A 50 -8.03 -12.57 2.16
C LEU A 50 -7.00 -13.72 2.20
N ALA A 51 -7.08 -14.68 1.29
CA ALA A 51 -6.10 -15.75 1.19
C ALA A 51 -4.69 -15.20 0.88
N TYR A 52 -4.60 -14.22 -0.03
CA TYR A 52 -3.35 -13.51 -0.31
C TYR A 52 -2.82 -12.78 0.93
N LEU A 53 -3.66 -12.03 1.63
CA LEU A 53 -3.29 -11.30 2.83
C LEU A 53 -2.77 -12.26 3.92
N ALA A 54 -3.43 -13.39 4.14
CA ALA A 54 -2.97 -14.40 5.09
C ALA A 54 -1.54 -14.86 4.79
N GLN A 55 -1.22 -15.13 3.52
CA GLN A 55 0.14 -15.46 3.08
C GLN A 55 1.11 -14.29 3.28
N SER A 56 0.72 -13.08 2.88
CA SER A 56 1.53 -11.87 3.02
C SER A 56 1.94 -11.59 4.46
N LEU A 57 1.01 -11.73 5.41
CA LEU A 57 1.28 -11.56 6.84
C LEU A 57 2.31 -12.57 7.34
N GLN A 58 2.27 -13.83 6.90
CA GLN A 58 3.28 -14.84 7.26
C GLN A 58 4.67 -14.45 6.75
N HIS A 59 4.77 -13.89 5.54
CA HIS A 59 6.03 -13.43 4.97
C HIS A 59 6.57 -12.18 5.66
N LEU A 60 5.70 -11.22 6.01
CA LEU A 60 6.08 -10.06 6.81
C LEU A 60 6.57 -10.48 8.19
N ASP A 61 5.87 -11.42 8.82
CA ASP A 61 6.25 -11.97 10.11
C ASP A 61 7.62 -12.64 10.10
N ALA A 62 7.90 -13.48 9.10
CA ALA A 62 9.22 -14.07 8.91
C ALA A 62 10.31 -13.01 8.75
N SER A 63 10.00 -11.89 8.09
CA SER A 63 10.92 -10.75 7.91
C SER A 63 11.17 -9.95 9.19
N LEU A 64 10.32 -10.13 10.20
CA LEU A 64 10.39 -9.51 11.53
C LEU A 64 10.76 -10.54 12.61
N ASP A 65 11.47 -11.61 12.25
CA ASP A 65 11.94 -12.66 13.18
C ASP A 65 10.79 -13.32 13.97
N LYS A 66 9.65 -13.52 13.31
CA LYS A 66 8.40 -14.07 13.87
C LYS A 66 7.79 -13.25 15.00
N LYS A 67 8.02 -11.94 14.99
CA LYS A 67 7.55 -11.02 16.04
C LYS A 67 6.47 -10.03 15.57
N LEU A 68 5.86 -10.25 14.40
CA LEU A 68 4.68 -9.48 14.02
C LEU A 68 3.50 -9.82 14.94
N GLN A 69 2.82 -8.81 15.46
CA GLN A 69 1.53 -9.00 16.11
C GLN A 69 0.42 -8.94 15.07
N VAL A 70 -0.47 -9.92 15.09
CA VAL A 70 -1.70 -9.91 14.29
C VAL A 70 -2.85 -10.01 15.27
N ILE A 71 -3.69 -8.98 15.32
CA ILE A 71 -4.75 -8.84 16.31
C ILE A 71 -6.05 -8.48 15.62
N ALA A 72 -7.11 -9.24 15.88
CA ALA A 72 -8.45 -8.89 15.45
C ALA A 72 -9.10 -7.91 16.43
N GLY A 73 -9.67 -6.81 15.93
CA GLY A 73 -10.35 -5.83 16.78
C GLY A 73 -10.48 -4.45 16.19
N GLN A 74 -11.06 -3.53 16.98
CA GLN A 74 -11.16 -2.12 16.61
C GLN A 74 -9.78 -1.45 16.75
N PRO A 75 -9.29 -0.73 15.74
CA PRO A 75 -7.92 -0.19 15.75
C PRO A 75 -7.58 0.67 16.96
N ILE A 76 -8.46 1.59 17.37
CA ILE A 76 -8.22 2.46 18.53
C ILE A 76 -8.01 1.64 19.81
N ASP A 77 -8.85 0.63 20.05
CA ASP A 77 -8.77 -0.20 21.25
C ASP A 77 -7.49 -1.05 21.28
N VAL A 78 -7.14 -1.64 20.13
CA VAL A 78 -5.92 -2.45 20.00
C VAL A 78 -4.67 -1.58 20.19
N LEU A 79 -4.61 -0.41 19.54
CA LEU A 79 -3.48 0.50 19.65
C LEU A 79 -3.29 1.00 21.08
N LYS A 80 -4.37 1.41 21.78
CA LYS A 80 -4.29 1.85 23.18
C LYS A 80 -3.79 0.74 24.10
N LYS A 81 -4.31 -0.49 23.95
CA LYS A 81 -3.83 -1.66 24.71
C LYS A 81 -2.34 -1.92 24.48
N LEU A 82 -1.87 -1.80 23.24
CA LEU A 82 -0.45 -1.96 22.92
C LEU A 82 0.41 -0.83 23.51
N GLN A 83 -0.07 0.41 23.49
CA GLN A 83 0.62 1.53 24.11
C GLN A 83 0.78 1.34 25.61
N GLU A 84 -0.29 0.94 26.31
CA GLU A 84 -0.25 0.65 27.75
C GLU A 84 0.69 -0.51 28.06
N LYS A 85 0.56 -1.63 27.33
CA LYS A 85 1.35 -2.85 27.55
C LYS A 85 2.84 -2.64 27.34
N TYR A 86 3.21 -2.00 26.25
CA TYR A 86 4.62 -1.84 25.87
C TYR A 86 5.22 -0.50 26.29
N ASN A 87 4.43 0.39 26.91
CA ASN A 87 4.78 1.78 27.18
C ASN A 87 5.23 2.50 25.89
N ALA A 88 4.48 2.33 24.80
CA ALA A 88 4.83 2.88 23.49
C ALA A 88 4.32 4.33 23.33
N GLN A 89 5.24 5.25 22.98
CA GLN A 89 4.96 6.69 22.99
C GLN A 89 4.26 7.21 21.73
N SER A 90 4.34 6.47 20.62
CA SER A 90 3.79 6.87 19.32
C SER A 90 3.34 5.66 18.50
N VAL A 91 2.44 5.91 17.56
CA VAL A 91 2.03 4.96 16.52
C VAL A 91 2.48 5.51 15.17
N HIS A 92 3.28 4.76 14.44
CA HIS A 92 3.81 5.12 13.14
C HIS A 92 3.08 4.37 12.04
N ILE A 93 2.68 5.10 10.99
CA ILE A 93 1.96 4.59 9.82
C ILE A 93 2.48 5.23 8.54
N SER A 94 2.39 4.52 7.41
CA SER A 94 2.39 5.17 6.10
C SER A 94 1.08 5.94 5.93
N ALA A 95 1.10 7.20 5.46
CA ALA A 95 -0.12 7.98 5.33
C ALA A 95 -1.08 7.39 4.28
N GLU A 96 -2.36 7.28 4.64
CA GLU A 96 -3.43 6.82 3.76
C GLU A 96 -4.21 7.99 3.16
N TYR A 97 -4.65 7.82 1.91
CA TYR A 97 -5.31 8.88 1.12
C TYR A 97 -6.68 8.46 0.59
N GLU A 98 -7.06 7.20 0.78
CA GLU A 98 -8.43 6.77 0.50
C GLU A 98 -9.39 7.32 1.57
N PRO A 99 -10.62 7.72 1.21
CA PRO A 99 -11.49 8.48 2.10
C PRO A 99 -11.72 7.83 3.47
N VAL A 100 -12.01 6.52 3.47
CA VAL A 100 -12.31 5.78 4.70
C VAL A 100 -11.07 5.64 5.60
N SER A 101 -9.92 5.33 5.01
CA SER A 101 -8.66 5.16 5.73
C SER A 101 -8.12 6.49 6.27
N ALA A 102 -8.21 7.56 5.48
CA ALA A 102 -7.84 8.91 5.90
C ALA A 102 -8.75 9.43 7.03
N ALA A 103 -10.06 9.14 6.98
CA ALA A 103 -10.97 9.46 8.08
C ALA A 103 -10.64 8.66 9.35
N GLN A 104 -10.31 7.37 9.23
CA GLN A 104 -9.88 6.54 10.36
C GLN A 104 -8.62 7.11 11.03
N ASP A 105 -7.64 7.57 10.24
CA ASP A 105 -6.43 8.21 10.76
C ASP A 105 -6.74 9.46 11.60
N VAL A 106 -7.72 10.27 11.20
CA VAL A 106 -8.17 11.45 11.95
C VAL A 106 -8.86 11.04 13.27
N GLU A 107 -9.71 10.00 13.25
CA GLU A 107 -10.38 9.52 14.46
C GLU A 107 -9.39 8.90 15.46
N ILE A 108 -8.32 8.26 14.99
CA ILE A 108 -7.24 7.74 15.84
C ILE A 108 -6.52 8.87 16.56
N GLU A 109 -6.18 9.97 15.88
CA GLU A 109 -5.59 11.15 16.54
C GLU A 109 -6.52 11.79 17.56
N LYS A 110 -7.80 11.97 17.21
CA LYS A 110 -8.81 12.50 18.14
C LYS A 110 -8.97 11.65 19.40
N SER A 111 -8.65 10.35 19.33
CA SER A 111 -8.69 9.44 20.48
C SER A 111 -7.55 9.64 21.48
N GLY A 112 -6.59 10.54 21.19
CA GLY A 112 -5.43 10.86 22.03
C GLY A 112 -4.15 10.11 21.66
N ILE A 113 -4.17 9.27 20.62
CA ILE A 113 -2.99 8.55 20.13
C ILE A 113 -2.08 9.51 19.37
N LYS A 114 -0.79 9.59 19.76
CA LYS A 114 0.24 10.30 18.99
C LYS A 114 0.55 9.53 17.70
N LEU A 115 -0.16 9.88 16.62
CA LEU A 115 -0.02 9.26 15.31
C LEU A 115 1.04 10.00 14.48
N VAL A 116 2.06 9.27 14.01
CA VAL A 116 3.15 9.78 13.17
C VAL A 116 2.99 9.23 11.77
N ARG A 117 2.63 10.09 10.83
CA ARG A 117 2.43 9.74 9.41
C ARG A 117 3.69 10.03 8.60
N THR A 118 4.28 9.01 7.99
CA THR A 118 5.50 9.17 7.19
C THR A 118 5.41 8.45 5.86
N GLY A 119 5.58 9.20 4.76
CA GLY A 119 5.44 8.64 3.42
C GLY A 119 3.99 8.24 3.09
N SER A 120 3.81 7.46 2.03
CA SER A 120 2.52 6.93 1.58
C SER A 120 2.74 5.68 0.72
N ALA A 121 1.66 5.03 0.27
CA ALA A 121 1.72 3.93 -0.70
C ALA A 121 1.95 4.39 -2.16
N TYR A 122 2.34 5.65 -2.37
CA TYR A 122 2.51 6.30 -3.68
C TYR A 122 3.90 6.95 -3.77
N ALA A 123 4.49 7.00 -4.97
CA ALA A 123 5.74 7.73 -5.17
C ALA A 123 5.55 9.23 -4.93
N VAL A 124 4.43 9.78 -5.42
CA VAL A 124 3.93 11.11 -5.08
C VAL A 124 2.58 10.94 -4.40
N ALA A 125 2.47 11.43 -3.16
CA ALA A 125 1.22 11.31 -2.43
C ALA A 125 0.08 12.10 -3.13
N PRO A 126 -1.15 11.56 -3.15
CA PRO A 126 -2.33 12.26 -3.67
C PRO A 126 -2.51 13.67 -3.11
N GLY A 127 -3.00 14.59 -3.93
CA GLY A 127 -3.20 16.01 -3.62
C GLY A 127 -1.98 16.90 -3.88
N ARG A 128 -0.83 16.33 -4.27
CA ARG A 128 0.43 17.09 -4.43
C ARG A 128 0.75 17.52 -5.86
N VAL A 129 0.14 16.90 -6.87
CA VAL A 129 0.36 17.24 -8.27
C VAL A 129 -0.76 18.16 -8.74
N LEU A 130 -0.53 19.46 -8.59
CA LEU A 130 -1.50 20.51 -8.90
C LEU A 130 -1.09 21.30 -10.14
N LYS A 131 -2.07 21.89 -10.83
CA LYS A 131 -1.80 22.80 -11.94
C LYS A 131 -1.06 24.04 -11.42
N PRO A 132 0.09 24.42 -12.00
CA PRO A 132 0.82 25.61 -11.55
C PRO A 132 0.02 26.90 -11.65
N SER A 133 -0.92 26.98 -12.60
CA SER A 133 -1.70 28.19 -12.90
C SER A 133 -2.73 28.55 -11.83
N ASP A 134 -3.39 27.56 -11.23
CA ASP A 134 -4.55 27.79 -10.36
C ASP A 134 -4.58 26.87 -9.11
N GLN A 135 -3.55 26.04 -8.92
CA GLN A 135 -3.44 25.06 -7.83
C GLN A 135 -4.61 24.07 -7.77
N THR A 136 -5.34 23.87 -8.87
CA THR A 136 -6.42 22.87 -8.95
C THR A 136 -5.88 21.50 -9.39
N PRO A 137 -6.57 20.39 -9.03
CA PRO A 137 -6.15 19.07 -9.46
C PRO A 137 -6.34 18.86 -10.97
N TYR A 138 -5.58 17.93 -11.53
CA TYR A 138 -5.73 17.53 -12.93
C TYR A 138 -6.92 16.58 -13.12
N ARG A 139 -7.66 16.77 -14.21
CA ARG A 139 -8.76 15.86 -14.64
C ARG A 139 -8.38 15.00 -15.84
N VAL A 140 -7.23 15.28 -16.46
CA VAL A 140 -6.75 14.59 -17.67
C VAL A 140 -5.38 14.03 -17.38
N TYR A 141 -5.17 12.77 -17.76
CA TYR A 141 -3.96 12.02 -17.43
C TYR A 141 -2.68 12.60 -18.05
N THR A 142 -2.66 12.91 -19.34
CA THR A 142 -1.44 13.38 -20.03
C THR A 142 -0.79 14.60 -19.36
N PRO A 143 -1.51 15.69 -19.04
CA PRO A 143 -0.93 16.82 -18.32
C PRO A 143 -0.59 16.49 -16.86
N PHE A 144 -1.36 15.62 -16.17
CA PHE A 144 -0.98 15.11 -14.85
C PHE A 144 0.37 14.38 -14.90
N TYR A 145 0.56 13.46 -15.85
CA TYR A 145 1.80 12.69 -16.01
C TYR A 145 3.01 13.61 -16.18
N ARG A 146 2.90 14.65 -17.02
CA ARG A 146 3.97 15.64 -17.21
C ARG A 146 4.28 16.37 -15.90
N ALA A 147 3.26 16.82 -15.18
CA ALA A 147 3.44 17.50 -13.89
C ALA A 147 4.00 16.57 -12.80
N TRP A 148 3.59 15.30 -12.80
CA TRP A 148 4.06 14.27 -11.88
C TRP A 148 5.55 13.97 -12.08
N LEU A 149 6.01 13.89 -13.33
CA LEU A 149 7.45 13.80 -13.64
C LEU A 149 8.22 15.03 -13.15
N THR A 150 7.69 16.25 -13.38
CA THR A 150 8.33 17.49 -12.93
C THR A 150 8.37 17.61 -11.41
N HIS A 151 7.30 17.22 -10.71
CA HIS A 151 7.28 17.16 -9.23
C HIS A 151 8.34 16.18 -8.73
N GLY A 152 8.47 15.03 -9.40
CA GLY A 152 9.42 13.99 -9.05
C GLY A 152 9.08 13.30 -7.73
N TRP A 153 9.93 12.36 -7.32
CA TRP A 153 9.78 11.60 -6.09
C TRP A 153 11.14 11.33 -5.46
N ARG A 154 11.13 11.00 -4.16
CA ARG A 154 12.35 10.61 -3.44
C ARG A 154 12.86 9.27 -3.98
N LYS A 155 14.14 8.98 -3.78
CA LYS A 155 14.68 7.62 -4.01
C LYS A 155 14.07 6.64 -2.99
N PRO A 156 14.06 5.32 -3.28
CA PRO A 156 13.64 4.31 -2.31
C PRO A 156 14.38 4.47 -0.99
N GLU A 157 13.67 4.35 0.12
CA GLU A 157 14.24 4.36 1.46
C GLU A 157 15.11 3.12 1.68
N GLN A 158 16.22 3.28 2.41
CA GLN A 158 17.11 2.15 2.67
C GLN A 158 16.45 1.15 3.64
N LYS A 159 16.59 -0.14 3.33
CA LYS A 159 16.18 -1.20 4.26
C LYS A 159 17.02 -1.09 5.55
N PRO A 160 16.40 -1.07 6.75
CA PRO A 160 17.14 -1.10 8.01
C PRO A 160 18.03 -2.33 8.09
N LYS A 161 19.28 -2.17 8.55
CA LYS A 161 20.22 -3.28 8.75
C LYS A 161 19.79 -4.21 9.89
N SER A 162 19.18 -3.64 10.91
CA SER A 162 18.64 -4.32 12.08
C SER A 162 17.30 -3.70 12.44
N ILE A 163 16.35 -4.54 12.85
CA ILE A 163 15.05 -4.10 13.33
C ILE A 163 14.92 -4.70 14.73
N ALA A 164 15.03 -3.85 15.76
CA ALA A 164 14.81 -4.27 17.14
C ALA A 164 13.30 -4.34 17.39
N VAL A 165 12.80 -5.52 17.76
CA VAL A 165 11.37 -5.82 17.83
C VAL A 165 11.06 -6.48 19.17
N VAL A 166 10.00 -6.02 19.83
CA VAL A 166 9.49 -6.65 21.05
C VAL A 166 9.02 -8.08 20.79
N THR A 167 9.14 -8.96 21.76
CA THR A 167 8.53 -10.29 21.67
C THR A 167 7.02 -10.17 21.89
N PRO A 168 6.18 -10.65 20.95
CA PRO A 168 4.74 -10.67 21.13
C PRO A 168 4.32 -11.81 22.06
N ASP A 169 3.22 -11.61 22.77
CA ASP A 169 2.56 -12.69 23.49
C ASP A 169 1.78 -13.60 22.52
N SER A 170 1.53 -14.84 22.93
CA SER A 170 0.84 -15.82 22.08
C SER A 170 -0.59 -15.40 21.69
N ASP A 171 -1.27 -14.61 22.53
CA ASP A 171 -2.61 -14.08 22.26
C ASP A 171 -2.64 -13.02 21.16
N SER A 172 -1.49 -12.41 20.86
CA SER A 172 -1.28 -11.35 19.89
C SER A 172 -0.80 -11.90 18.53
N ARG A 173 -0.91 -13.23 18.34
CA ARG A 173 -0.49 -14.01 17.17
C ARG A 173 -1.69 -14.62 16.42
N GLN A 174 -2.73 -13.83 16.20
CA GLN A 174 -4.01 -14.27 15.62
C GLN A 174 -3.95 -14.32 14.09
N PHE A 175 -2.98 -15.06 13.54
CA PHE A 175 -2.84 -15.18 12.10
C PHE A 175 -4.06 -15.89 11.49
N PRO A 176 -4.68 -15.30 10.46
CA PRO A 176 -5.83 -15.91 9.83
C PRO A 176 -5.39 -17.10 8.98
N ASP A 177 -6.26 -18.13 8.91
CA ASP A 177 -6.06 -19.29 8.04
C ASP A 177 -6.99 -19.26 6.81
N TRP A 178 -7.13 -18.07 6.20
CA TRP A 178 -7.94 -17.90 5.00
C TRP A 178 -7.33 -18.67 3.82
N LYS A 179 -8.06 -19.66 3.31
CA LYS A 179 -7.57 -20.55 2.24
C LYS A 179 -7.88 -20.00 0.87
N VAL A 180 -7.00 -20.30 -0.08
CA VAL A 180 -7.27 -20.11 -1.51
C VAL A 180 -8.48 -20.98 -1.89
N PRO A 181 -9.51 -20.43 -2.54
CA PRO A 181 -10.65 -21.24 -2.98
C PRO A 181 -10.21 -22.37 -3.92
N THR A 182 -10.89 -23.51 -3.84
CA THR A 182 -10.61 -24.68 -4.67
C THR A 182 -10.67 -24.33 -6.16
N GLY A 183 -9.65 -24.74 -6.91
CA GLY A 183 -9.56 -24.48 -8.35
C GLY A 183 -9.13 -23.06 -8.74
N VAL A 184 -8.79 -22.22 -7.76
CA VAL A 184 -8.27 -20.86 -7.99
C VAL A 184 -6.77 -20.84 -7.79
N SER A 185 -6.05 -20.19 -8.70
CA SER A 185 -4.66 -19.78 -8.49
C SER A 185 -4.62 -18.31 -8.13
N ILE A 186 -3.84 -17.95 -7.11
CA ILE A 186 -3.55 -16.55 -6.78
C ILE A 186 -2.06 -16.27 -6.99
N THR A 187 -1.71 -14.99 -7.14
CA THR A 187 -0.31 -14.55 -7.12
C THR A 187 0.33 -14.93 -5.80
N GLU A 188 1.58 -15.39 -5.83
CA GLU A 188 2.38 -15.61 -4.62
C GLU A 188 2.57 -14.29 -3.87
N ALA A 189 2.34 -14.30 -2.57
CA ALA A 189 2.40 -13.09 -1.74
C ALA A 189 3.80 -12.83 -1.15
N GLY A 190 3.98 -11.64 -0.57
CA GLY A 190 5.15 -11.24 0.20
C GLY A 190 6.19 -10.42 -0.58
N GLU A 191 6.97 -9.66 0.17
CA GLU A 191 8.04 -8.79 -0.36
C GLU A 191 9.08 -9.55 -1.19
N ALA A 192 9.42 -10.80 -0.80
CA ALA A 192 10.37 -11.62 -1.54
C ALA A 192 9.83 -11.97 -2.95
N ALA A 193 8.60 -12.50 -3.01
CA ALA A 193 7.93 -12.83 -4.27
C ALA A 193 7.78 -11.60 -5.18
N ALA A 194 7.42 -10.45 -4.60
CA ALA A 194 7.33 -9.18 -5.33
C ALA A 194 8.67 -8.81 -6.01
N ASN A 195 9.77 -8.90 -5.26
CA ASN A 195 11.10 -8.59 -5.76
C ASN A 195 11.58 -9.59 -6.82
N GLU A 196 11.32 -10.89 -6.64
CA GLU A 196 11.67 -11.93 -7.61
C GLU A 196 10.90 -11.77 -8.91
N ARG A 197 9.58 -11.54 -8.82
CA ARG A 197 8.75 -11.29 -9.98
C ARG A 197 9.17 -10.02 -10.71
N PHE A 198 9.51 -8.94 -9.99
CA PHE A 198 9.99 -7.72 -10.63
C PHE A 198 11.35 -7.91 -11.32
N LYS A 199 12.31 -8.61 -10.69
CA LYS A 199 13.59 -8.98 -11.33
C LYS A 199 13.38 -9.79 -12.60
N HIS A 200 12.46 -10.77 -12.57
CA HIS A 200 12.08 -11.52 -13.76
C HIS A 200 11.54 -10.60 -14.86
N PHE A 201 10.61 -9.69 -14.52
CA PHE A 201 10.04 -8.74 -15.47
C PHE A 201 11.12 -7.80 -16.06
N GLN A 202 12.03 -7.27 -15.25
CA GLN A 202 13.15 -6.46 -15.72
C GLN A 202 14.02 -7.22 -16.73
N LYS A 203 14.29 -8.50 -16.48
CA LYS A 203 15.13 -9.33 -17.36
C LYS A 203 14.43 -9.72 -18.67
N ASN A 204 13.13 -10.03 -18.60
CA ASN A 204 12.46 -10.77 -19.68
C ASN A 204 11.35 -9.98 -20.40
N GLY A 205 10.81 -8.91 -19.80
CA GLY A 205 9.61 -8.24 -20.31
C GLY A 205 9.68 -6.72 -20.39
N LEU A 206 10.47 -6.06 -19.53
CA LEU A 206 10.46 -4.60 -19.41
C LEU A 206 10.88 -3.88 -20.69
N ASP A 207 11.91 -4.39 -21.39
CA ASP A 207 12.42 -3.76 -22.62
C ASP A 207 11.47 -3.89 -23.83
N ASN A 208 10.48 -4.79 -23.76
CA ASN A 208 9.46 -4.99 -24.80
C ASN A 208 8.05 -4.60 -24.32
N TYR A 209 7.95 -3.93 -23.18
CA TYR A 209 6.68 -3.71 -22.49
C TYR A 209 5.68 -2.86 -23.29
N ASP A 210 6.14 -1.93 -24.13
CA ASP A 210 5.25 -1.06 -24.90
C ASP A 210 4.40 -1.82 -25.93
N GLU A 211 4.90 -2.95 -26.42
CA GLU A 211 4.17 -3.82 -27.36
C GLU A 211 3.54 -5.01 -26.63
N ALA A 212 4.32 -5.74 -25.83
CA ALA A 212 3.92 -7.01 -25.21
C ALA A 212 2.73 -6.87 -24.26
N ARG A 213 2.55 -5.71 -23.61
CA ARG A 213 1.41 -5.44 -22.72
C ARG A 213 0.04 -5.57 -23.38
N ASN A 214 -0.03 -5.43 -24.70
CA ASN A 214 -1.28 -5.48 -25.46
C ASN A 214 -1.65 -6.91 -25.88
N LEU A 215 -0.79 -7.89 -25.60
CA LEU A 215 -0.98 -9.29 -25.98
C LEU A 215 -1.39 -10.12 -24.75
N ALA A 216 -2.69 -10.38 -24.61
CA ALA A 216 -3.23 -11.08 -23.44
C ALA A 216 -2.76 -12.55 -23.31
N GLY A 217 -2.33 -13.17 -24.41
CA GLY A 217 -1.91 -14.58 -24.46
C GLY A 217 -0.46 -14.84 -24.00
N ILE A 218 0.30 -13.80 -23.61
CA ILE A 218 1.69 -13.94 -23.17
C ILE A 218 1.91 -13.30 -21.79
N ASP A 219 3.02 -13.64 -21.14
CA ASP A 219 3.45 -12.98 -19.90
C ASP A 219 4.15 -11.63 -20.20
N GLY A 220 3.40 -10.70 -20.80
CA GLY A 220 3.91 -9.41 -21.27
C GLY A 220 3.88 -8.28 -20.23
N THR A 221 3.46 -8.52 -18.99
CA THR A 221 3.29 -7.47 -17.97
C THR A 221 3.97 -7.83 -16.65
N SER A 222 4.26 -6.83 -15.81
CA SER A 222 4.98 -7.06 -14.54
C SER A 222 4.24 -7.92 -13.52
N LYS A 223 2.90 -8.03 -13.62
CA LYS A 223 2.02 -8.65 -12.61
C LYS A 223 2.18 -8.06 -11.19
N MET A 224 2.63 -6.81 -11.08
CA MET A 224 2.86 -6.12 -9.80
C MET A 224 1.58 -5.64 -9.08
N SER A 225 0.40 -5.79 -9.67
CA SER A 225 -0.83 -5.19 -9.13
C SER A 225 -1.16 -5.66 -7.70
N ALA A 226 -1.08 -6.97 -7.42
CA ALA A 226 -1.34 -7.50 -6.07
C ALA A 226 -0.30 -6.99 -5.06
N HIS A 227 0.99 -7.06 -5.42
CA HIS A 227 2.09 -6.56 -4.58
C HIS A 227 1.97 -5.05 -4.28
N LEU A 228 1.55 -4.23 -5.26
CA LEU A 228 1.32 -2.80 -5.10
C LEU A 228 0.04 -2.47 -4.28
N THR A 229 -0.96 -3.36 -4.29
CA THR A 229 -2.19 -3.20 -3.50
C THR A 229 -1.93 -3.41 -2.02
N TRP A 230 -1.12 -4.42 -1.67
CA TRP A 230 -0.74 -4.76 -0.30
C TRP A 230 0.58 -4.12 0.16
N GLY A 231 1.24 -3.38 -0.74
CA GLY A 231 2.47 -2.63 -0.43
C GLY A 231 3.68 -3.49 -0.11
N GLU A 232 3.75 -4.68 -0.69
CA GLU A 232 4.89 -5.59 -0.61
C GLU A 232 6.07 -5.10 -1.46
N ILE A 233 5.79 -4.18 -2.40
CA ILE A 233 6.78 -3.40 -3.12
C ILE A 233 6.28 -1.97 -3.27
N HIS A 234 7.17 -1.01 -3.08
CA HIS A 234 6.83 0.40 -3.20
C HIS A 234 7.03 0.89 -4.66
N PRO A 235 6.18 1.80 -5.18
CA PRO A 235 6.34 2.36 -6.53
C PRO A 235 7.73 2.95 -6.81
N ARG A 236 8.36 3.62 -5.82
CA ARG A 236 9.73 4.17 -6.00
C ARG A 236 10.73 3.07 -6.34
N THR A 237 10.60 1.87 -5.77
CA THR A 237 11.45 0.71 -6.10
C THR A 237 11.29 0.29 -7.55
N LEU A 238 10.06 0.32 -8.07
CA LEU A 238 9.77 -0.02 -9.48
C LEU A 238 10.28 1.07 -10.45
N LEU A 239 10.25 2.33 -10.02
CA LEU A 239 10.64 3.48 -10.82
C LEU A 239 12.16 3.68 -10.88
N ALA A 240 12.88 3.31 -9.82
CA ALA A 240 14.32 3.53 -9.67
C ALA A 240 15.20 2.98 -10.83
N PRO A 241 14.96 1.77 -11.37
CA PRO A 241 15.80 1.22 -12.45
C PRO A 241 15.39 1.69 -13.86
N LEU A 242 14.35 2.50 -14.01
CA LEU A 242 13.82 2.83 -15.35
C LEU A 242 14.69 3.86 -16.09
N GLY A 243 15.33 3.44 -17.18
CA GLY A 243 15.90 4.31 -18.22
C GLY A 243 14.88 5.09 -19.07
N GLN A 244 15.34 5.60 -20.23
CA GLN A 244 14.59 6.50 -21.11
C GLN A 244 14.03 5.81 -22.39
N SER A 245 14.10 4.48 -22.48
CA SER A 245 13.51 3.77 -23.61
C SER A 245 11.99 3.93 -23.65
N LYS A 246 11.39 3.77 -24.84
CA LYS A 246 9.94 3.84 -25.02
C LYS A 246 9.20 2.84 -24.13
N ALA A 247 9.69 1.60 -24.04
CA ALA A 247 9.13 0.57 -23.18
C ALA A 247 9.14 0.97 -21.69
N HIS A 248 10.26 1.53 -21.21
CA HIS A 248 10.38 2.01 -19.84
C HIS A 248 9.47 3.21 -19.56
N GLU A 249 9.32 4.14 -20.52
CA GLU A 249 8.39 5.25 -20.39
C GLU A 249 6.94 4.76 -20.31
N VAL A 250 6.56 3.78 -21.12
CA VAL A 250 5.23 3.16 -21.05
C VAL A 250 5.02 2.50 -19.69
N PHE A 251 6.00 1.74 -19.16
CA PHE A 251 5.87 1.17 -17.82
C PHE A 251 5.74 2.25 -16.72
N ARG A 252 6.54 3.32 -16.81
CA ARG A 252 6.44 4.49 -15.92
C ARG A 252 5.05 5.14 -15.98
N LYS A 253 4.46 5.23 -17.17
CA LYS A 253 3.09 5.75 -17.36
C LYS A 253 2.07 4.91 -16.63
N GLU A 254 2.19 3.58 -16.64
CA GLU A 254 1.26 2.70 -15.91
C GLU A 254 1.36 2.86 -14.39
N ILE A 255 2.57 3.09 -13.86
CA ILE A 255 2.73 3.48 -12.45
C ILE A 255 2.06 4.83 -12.18
N ALA A 256 2.32 5.84 -13.02
CA ALA A 256 1.67 7.14 -12.89
C ALA A 256 0.14 7.09 -13.08
N TRP A 257 -0.39 6.13 -13.84
CA TRP A 257 -1.83 5.89 -13.98
C TRP A 257 -2.45 5.46 -12.66
N ARG A 258 -1.78 4.57 -11.91
CA ARG A 258 -2.18 4.22 -10.54
C ARG A 258 -2.23 5.46 -9.64
N GLU A 259 -1.23 6.33 -9.73
CA GLU A 259 -1.19 7.55 -8.89
C GLU A 259 -2.22 8.59 -9.33
N PHE A 260 -2.48 8.72 -10.63
CA PHE A 260 -3.51 9.60 -11.17
C PHE A 260 -4.90 9.25 -10.64
N TYR A 261 -5.28 7.96 -10.64
CA TYR A 261 -6.59 7.57 -10.13
C TYR A 261 -6.70 7.71 -8.61
N ALA A 262 -5.61 7.51 -7.87
CA ALA A 262 -5.59 7.82 -6.44
C ALA A 262 -5.75 9.33 -6.18
N ASP A 263 -5.14 10.19 -7.00
CA ASP A 263 -5.29 11.64 -6.94
C ASP A 263 -6.71 12.09 -7.30
N VAL A 264 -7.33 11.45 -8.31
CA VAL A 264 -8.73 11.68 -8.67
C VAL A 264 -9.65 11.33 -7.50
N LEU A 265 -9.49 10.15 -6.88
CA LEU A 265 -10.30 9.74 -5.74
C LEU A 265 -10.11 10.66 -4.54
N PHE A 266 -8.85 11.03 -4.22
CA PHE A 266 -8.53 11.96 -3.14
C PHE A 266 -9.25 13.31 -3.29
N ASN A 267 -9.25 13.87 -4.51
CA ASN A 267 -9.91 15.15 -4.78
C ASN A 267 -11.43 15.03 -5.00
N ASN A 268 -11.95 13.83 -5.24
CA ASN A 268 -13.35 13.57 -5.59
C ASN A 268 -13.87 12.32 -4.85
N PRO A 269 -13.96 12.34 -3.51
CA PRO A 269 -14.21 11.14 -2.70
C PRO A 269 -15.56 10.46 -3.00
N HIS A 270 -16.55 11.21 -3.48
CA HIS A 270 -17.85 10.68 -3.92
C HIS A 270 -17.75 9.63 -5.04
N THR A 271 -16.64 9.62 -5.77
CA THR A 271 -16.42 8.73 -6.93
C THR A 271 -16.18 7.26 -6.55
N GLU A 272 -16.05 6.96 -5.25
CA GLU A 272 -16.06 5.58 -4.74
C GLU A 272 -17.40 4.89 -5.02
N THR A 273 -18.52 5.62 -4.96
CA THR A 273 -19.87 5.05 -5.07
C THR A 273 -20.78 5.77 -6.05
N ASP A 274 -20.38 6.91 -6.58
CA ASP A 274 -21.19 7.76 -7.47
C ASP A 274 -20.41 8.14 -8.75
N TYR A 275 -21.13 8.65 -9.74
CA TYR A 275 -20.58 9.05 -11.02
C TYR A 275 -19.67 10.28 -10.89
N TYR A 276 -18.46 10.19 -11.45
CA TYR A 276 -17.57 11.35 -11.58
C TYR A 276 -18.22 12.51 -12.33
N ALA A 277 -18.94 12.20 -13.40
CA ALA A 277 -19.68 13.18 -14.19
C ALA A 277 -21.19 12.99 -13.95
N PRO A 278 -21.87 13.94 -13.26
CA PRO A 278 -23.26 13.76 -12.82
C PRO A 278 -24.26 13.44 -13.94
N GLN A 279 -23.96 13.80 -15.19
CA GLN A 279 -24.83 13.47 -16.33
C GLN A 279 -24.97 11.96 -16.56
N PHE A 280 -23.97 11.15 -16.19
CA PHE A 280 -24.03 9.69 -16.36
C PHE A 280 -24.92 9.00 -15.33
N ALA A 281 -25.27 9.67 -14.21
CA ALA A 281 -26.28 9.17 -13.28
C ALA A 281 -27.67 9.02 -13.93
N LYS A 282 -27.89 9.70 -15.06
CA LYS A 282 -29.13 9.62 -15.86
C LYS A 282 -29.05 8.57 -16.98
N MET A 283 -27.92 7.88 -17.13
CA MET A 283 -27.75 6.87 -18.17
C MET A 283 -28.65 5.67 -17.84
N ARG A 284 -29.39 5.20 -18.85
CA ARG A 284 -30.23 4.00 -18.70
C ARG A 284 -29.37 2.77 -18.93
N TYR A 285 -29.46 1.82 -18.01
CA TYR A 285 -28.85 0.50 -18.14
C TYR A 285 -29.95 -0.53 -18.30
N ASP A 286 -29.77 -1.46 -19.24
CA ASP A 286 -30.61 -2.64 -19.30
C ASP A 286 -30.36 -3.49 -18.05
N LYS A 287 -31.43 -4.09 -17.51
CA LYS A 287 -31.26 -5.11 -16.47
C LYS A 287 -30.61 -6.32 -17.13
N PRO A 288 -29.64 -6.98 -16.48
CA PRO A 288 -29.15 -8.28 -16.95
C PRO A 288 -30.35 -9.19 -17.23
N GLY A 289 -30.35 -9.86 -18.39
CA GLY A 289 -31.39 -10.83 -18.73
C GLY A 289 -31.51 -11.91 -17.64
N LYS A 290 -32.69 -12.51 -17.50
CA LYS A 290 -32.91 -13.65 -16.60
C LYS A 290 -32.05 -14.84 -17.01
#